data_AF-A0A5N5IBV0-F1
#
_entry.id   AF-A0A5N5IBV0-F1
#
_cell.length_a   1.000
_cell.length_b   1.000
_cell.length_c   1.000
_cell.angle_alpha   90.00
_cell.angle_beta   90.00
_cell.angle_gamma   90.00
#
_symmetry.space_group_name_H-M   'P 1'
#
loop_
_entity.id
_entity.type
_entity.pdbx_description
1 polymer ?
#
loop_
_entity_poly.entity_id
_entity_poly.type
_entity_poly.pdbx_seq_one_letter_code
_entity_poly.pdbx_strand_id
1 'polypeptide(L)'
;MPSKFLFSLLPCVRMVETESSFLKNGSILLEDLIASCEGKSSPIRTYSADELVKATNNFDPSFIISEDLSFKLFRGLLDDRSIIIKKYLHWPSEAEARSMAIRDIIISMQMSTHKNALKLSGCCLEFSLPALVHEDAAKGALDCHGGLGDTRSLPWKTRLLIATKVAHALAYLHTTFPRPVIHRDLKPTCIFLDDNYSPKLSNFSLSITIPPKQFHVEDVVKGTYRYTDPTYIATVYITEKTDVYSFGVLLLVFLMGQKIRVVDKSAVVEDLTSYVDANILRELRADEQAQQQLQAFLALALLCTQDGRESRPCMTDVAKELVRIEKSILHC
;
A
#
# COMPACT_ATOMS: atom_id res chain seq x y z
N MET A 1 -53.38 -6.61 4.08
CA MET A 1 -52.29 -6.96 5.01
C MET A 1 -51.19 -7.80 4.31
N PRO A 2 -50.28 -7.22 3.50
CA PRO A 2 -49.11 -7.94 3.00
C PRO A 2 -47.77 -7.45 3.59
N SER A 3 -47.73 -6.29 4.26
CA SER A 3 -46.47 -5.67 4.70
C SER A 3 -45.81 -6.39 5.88
N LYS A 4 -46.57 -6.99 6.80
CA LYS A 4 -46.01 -7.67 8.00
C LYS A 4 -45.23 -8.95 7.69
N PHE A 5 -45.55 -9.66 6.61
CA PHE A 5 -44.85 -10.88 6.19
C PHE A 5 -43.51 -10.59 5.48
N LEU A 6 -43.41 -9.48 4.76
CA LEU A 6 -42.15 -9.02 4.17
C LEU A 6 -41.12 -8.69 5.25
N PHE A 7 -41.53 -8.00 6.33
CA PHE A 7 -40.62 -7.67 7.43
C PHE A 7 -40.11 -8.89 8.23
N SER A 8 -40.85 -10.00 8.30
CA SER A 8 -40.41 -11.23 8.98
C SER A 8 -39.47 -12.10 8.14
N LEU A 9 -39.51 -11.96 6.80
CA LEU A 9 -38.63 -12.70 5.89
C LEU A 9 -37.29 -11.98 5.69
N LEU A 10 -37.22 -10.66 5.86
CA LEU A 10 -35.98 -9.89 5.71
C LEU A 10 -34.82 -10.40 6.60
N PRO A 11 -35.01 -10.73 7.89
CA PRO A 11 -33.94 -11.31 8.71
C PRO A 11 -33.51 -12.69 8.22
N CYS A 12 -34.46 -13.54 7.80
CA CYS A 12 -34.18 -14.89 7.30
C CYS A 12 -33.42 -14.86 5.97
N VAL A 13 -33.85 -14.02 5.02
CA VAL A 13 -33.17 -13.82 3.73
C VAL A 13 -31.76 -13.25 3.95
N ARG A 14 -31.61 -12.26 4.84
CA ARG A 14 -30.29 -11.72 5.21
C ARG A 14 -29.39 -12.79 5.81
N MET A 15 -29.88 -13.62 6.73
CA MET A 15 -29.10 -14.73 7.30
C MET A 15 -28.62 -15.72 6.22
N VAL A 16 -29.49 -16.11 5.29
CA VAL A 16 -29.14 -17.03 4.20
C VAL A 16 -28.12 -16.41 3.23
N GLU A 17 -28.28 -15.13 2.88
CA GLU A 17 -27.32 -14.40 2.04
C GLU A 17 -25.95 -14.23 2.71
N THR A 18 -25.94 -13.97 4.02
CA THR A 18 -24.74 -13.89 4.85
C THR A 18 -24.02 -15.24 4.93
N GLU A 19 -24.74 -16.33 5.18
CA GLU A 19 -24.18 -17.68 5.23
C GLU A 19 -23.63 -18.10 3.86
N SER A 20 -24.34 -17.80 2.78
CA SER A 20 -23.87 -18.04 1.41
C SER A 20 -22.60 -17.26 1.08
N SER A 21 -22.54 -15.98 1.45
CA SER A 21 -21.38 -15.12 1.23
C SER A 21 -20.18 -15.58 2.04
N PHE A 22 -20.39 -15.95 3.31
CA PHE A 22 -19.36 -16.49 4.19
C PHE A 22 -18.71 -17.74 3.60
N LEU A 23 -19.51 -18.71 3.15
CA LEU A 23 -19.02 -19.95 2.56
C LEU A 23 -18.26 -19.68 1.25
N LYS A 24 -18.80 -18.86 0.35
CA LYS A 24 -18.17 -18.52 -0.93
C LYS A 24 -16.84 -17.78 -0.75
N ASN A 25 -16.80 -16.80 0.15
CA ASN A 25 -15.57 -16.06 0.45
C ASN A 25 -14.54 -16.92 1.16
N GLY A 26 -15.00 -17.70 2.15
CA GLY A 26 -14.16 -18.59 2.93
C GLY A 26 -13.51 -19.68 2.09
N SER A 27 -14.24 -20.28 1.14
CA SER A 27 -13.68 -21.33 0.28
C SER A 27 -12.54 -20.80 -0.59
N ILE A 28 -12.74 -19.65 -1.25
CA ILE A 28 -11.71 -19.05 -2.12
C ILE A 28 -10.51 -18.59 -1.30
N LEU A 29 -10.73 -17.97 -0.12
CA LEU A 29 -9.65 -17.56 0.77
C LEU A 29 -8.83 -18.78 1.22
N LEU A 30 -9.48 -19.89 1.57
CA LEU A 30 -8.81 -21.11 1.99
C LEU A 30 -7.98 -21.73 0.86
N GLU A 31 -8.55 -21.82 -0.35
CA GLU A 31 -7.85 -22.32 -1.54
C GLU A 31 -6.57 -21.51 -1.82
N ASP A 32 -6.67 -20.17 -1.83
CA ASP A 32 -5.53 -19.29 -2.10
C ASP A 32 -4.49 -19.31 -0.96
N LEU A 33 -4.92 -19.46 0.30
CA LEU A 33 -4.01 -19.63 1.45
C LEU A 33 -3.19 -20.92 1.34
N ILE A 34 -3.82 -22.02 0.93
CA ILE A 34 -3.13 -23.31 0.69
C ILE A 34 -2.12 -23.14 -0.43
N ALA A 35 -2.49 -22.47 -1.53
CA ALA A 35 -1.62 -22.24 -2.67
C ALA A 35 -0.45 -21.28 -2.37
N SER A 36 -0.65 -20.32 -1.46
CA SER A 36 0.32 -19.25 -1.16
C SER A 36 1.26 -19.58 0.00
N CYS A 37 0.76 -20.28 1.03
CA CYS A 37 1.45 -20.48 2.31
C CYS A 37 1.60 -21.95 2.74
N GLU A 38 1.29 -22.94 1.87
CA GLU A 38 1.24 -24.36 2.24
C GLU A 38 0.30 -24.63 3.44
N GLY A 39 -0.72 -23.78 3.63
CA GLY A 39 -1.64 -23.85 4.78
C GLY A 39 -1.06 -23.40 6.13
N LYS A 40 0.18 -22.90 6.18
CA LYS A 40 0.79 -22.34 7.40
C LYS A 40 0.51 -20.85 7.48
N SER A 41 -0.53 -20.47 8.22
CA SER A 41 -0.79 -19.07 8.54
C SER A 41 -1.18 -18.90 10.01
N SER A 42 -0.85 -17.74 10.57
CA SER A 42 -1.39 -17.35 11.87
C SER A 42 -2.90 -17.18 11.74
N PRO A 43 -3.70 -17.71 12.69
CA PRO A 43 -5.15 -17.50 12.65
C PRO A 43 -5.46 -16.01 12.72
N ILE A 44 -6.27 -15.52 11.79
CA ILE A 44 -6.79 -14.15 11.82
C ILE A 44 -8.19 -14.14 12.43
N ARG A 45 -8.53 -13.05 13.13
CA ARG A 45 -9.87 -12.88 13.68
C ARG A 45 -10.88 -12.75 12.54
N THR A 46 -11.97 -13.50 12.63
CA THR A 46 -13.15 -13.28 11.80
C THR A 46 -14.09 -12.35 12.53
N TYR A 47 -14.41 -11.21 11.92
CA TYR A 47 -15.41 -10.26 12.42
C TYR A 47 -16.75 -10.51 11.73
N SER A 48 -17.84 -10.36 12.48
CA SER A 48 -19.19 -10.36 11.92
C SER A 48 -19.49 -9.07 11.16
N ALA A 49 -20.43 -9.13 10.21
CA ALA A 49 -20.94 -7.95 9.52
C ALA A 49 -21.54 -6.95 10.52
N ASP A 50 -22.26 -7.45 11.54
CA ASP A 50 -22.90 -6.64 12.57
C ASP A 50 -21.89 -5.85 13.43
N GLU A 51 -20.76 -6.46 13.80
CA GLU A 51 -19.67 -5.75 14.49
C GLU A 51 -19.18 -4.57 13.65
N LEU A 52 -18.90 -4.78 12.36
CA LEU A 52 -18.35 -3.74 11.48
C LEU A 52 -19.38 -2.65 11.13
N VAL A 53 -20.66 -3.02 10.99
CA VAL A 53 -21.77 -2.08 10.83
C VAL A 53 -21.90 -1.19 12.06
N LYS A 54 -21.86 -1.76 13.28
CA LYS A 54 -21.91 -0.98 14.53
C LYS A 54 -20.70 -0.07 14.68
N ALA A 55 -19.50 -0.59 14.42
CA ALA A 55 -18.25 0.15 14.57
C ALA A 55 -18.14 1.39 13.66
N THR A 56 -18.90 1.43 12.57
CA THR A 56 -18.84 2.50 11.55
C THR A 56 -20.13 3.31 11.45
N ASN A 57 -21.05 3.16 12.42
CA ASN A 57 -22.39 3.75 12.35
C ASN A 57 -23.09 3.47 11.01
N ASN A 58 -23.15 2.19 10.62
CA ASN A 58 -23.69 1.73 9.35
C ASN A 58 -22.93 2.27 8.11
N PHE A 59 -21.59 2.26 8.18
CA PHE A 59 -20.71 2.78 7.13
C PHE A 59 -21.06 4.23 6.74
N ASP A 60 -21.31 5.07 7.74
CA ASP A 60 -21.64 6.48 7.54
C ASP A 60 -20.49 7.18 6.78
N PRO A 61 -20.80 7.94 5.71
CA PRO A 61 -19.79 8.68 4.94
C PRO A 61 -18.90 9.60 5.78
N SER A 62 -19.36 10.09 6.94
CA SER A 62 -18.54 10.93 7.83
C SER A 62 -17.34 10.19 8.44
N PHE A 63 -17.32 8.85 8.39
CA PHE A 63 -16.23 8.02 8.88
C PHE A 63 -15.23 7.63 7.78
N ILE A 64 -15.45 8.06 6.52
CA ILE A 64 -14.52 7.77 5.42
C ILE A 64 -13.19 8.50 5.66
N ILE A 65 -12.11 7.72 5.72
CA ILE A 65 -10.73 8.22 5.78
C ILE A 65 -10.22 8.49 4.37
N SER A 66 -10.51 7.58 3.44
CA SER A 66 -10.12 7.70 2.04
C SER A 66 -11.00 6.82 1.15
N GLU A 67 -11.06 7.18 -0.13
CA GLU A 67 -11.79 6.48 -1.17
C GLU A 67 -10.88 6.22 -2.36
N ASP A 68 -10.95 4.99 -2.89
CA ASP A 68 -10.32 4.55 -4.13
C ASP A 68 -11.44 4.00 -5.05
N LEU A 69 -11.12 3.71 -6.31
CA LEU A 69 -12.08 3.16 -7.27
C LEU A 69 -12.62 1.79 -6.83
N SER A 70 -11.80 0.99 -6.14
CA SER A 70 -12.16 -0.37 -5.76
C SER A 70 -12.54 -0.55 -4.29
N PHE A 71 -12.33 0.45 -3.44
CA PHE A 71 -12.63 0.34 -2.01
C PHE A 71 -12.81 1.69 -1.31
N LYS A 72 -13.41 1.64 -0.12
CA LYS A 72 -13.46 2.75 0.85
C LYS A 72 -12.78 2.33 2.14
N LEU A 73 -12.03 3.25 2.74
CA LEU A 73 -11.50 3.09 4.09
C LEU A 73 -12.36 3.87 5.07
N PHE A 74 -12.83 3.18 6.10
CA PHE A 74 -13.60 3.77 7.18
C PHE A 74 -12.80 3.71 8.47
N ARG A 75 -12.85 4.79 9.25
CA ARG A 75 -12.48 4.74 10.67
C ARG A 75 -13.63 4.08 11.42
N GLY A 76 -13.33 3.16 12.32
CA GLY A 76 -14.32 2.53 13.18
C GLY A 76 -13.86 2.49 14.63
N LEU A 77 -14.80 2.28 15.54
CA LEU A 77 -14.53 2.06 16.96
C LEU A 77 -15.09 0.70 17.37
N LEU A 78 -14.22 -0.21 17.82
CA LEU A 78 -14.61 -1.55 18.27
C LEU A 78 -13.93 -1.84 19.61
N ASP A 79 -14.72 -2.19 20.63
CA ASP A 79 -14.23 -2.43 22.00
C ASP A 79 -13.32 -1.30 22.53
N ASP A 80 -13.73 -0.04 22.34
CA ASP A 80 -12.99 1.20 22.64
C ASP A 80 -11.64 1.34 21.92
N ARG A 81 -11.40 0.56 20.86
CA ARG A 81 -10.20 0.64 20.02
C ARG A 81 -10.55 1.18 18.64
N SER A 82 -9.76 2.16 18.20
CA SER A 82 -9.83 2.67 16.84
C SER A 82 -9.32 1.60 15.87
N ILE A 83 -10.06 1.37 14.79
CA ILE A 83 -9.73 0.43 13.72
C ILE A 83 -9.93 1.08 12.36
N ILE A 84 -9.24 0.56 11.33
CA ILE A 84 -9.45 0.94 9.94
C ILE A 84 -10.12 -0.23 9.22
N ILE A 85 -11.28 0.01 8.62
CA ILE A 85 -12.04 -0.99 7.88
C ILE A 85 -11.94 -0.67 6.39
N LYS A 86 -11.37 -1.60 5.62
CA LYS A 86 -11.33 -1.53 4.15
C LYS A 86 -12.50 -2.31 3.57
N LYS A 87 -13.44 -1.60 2.97
CA LYS A 87 -14.63 -2.18 2.33
C LYS A 87 -14.52 -2.07 0.82
N TYR A 88 -14.53 -3.22 0.15
CA TYR A 88 -14.46 -3.28 -1.31
C TYR A 88 -15.78 -2.90 -1.97
N LEU A 89 -15.66 -2.34 -3.18
CA LEU A 89 -16.75 -1.99 -4.07
C LEU A 89 -16.80 -2.99 -5.23
N HIS A 90 -17.93 -3.10 -5.93
CA HIS A 90 -18.14 -4.04 -7.03
C HIS A 90 -17.46 -3.61 -8.35
N TRP A 91 -16.30 -2.95 -8.29
CA TRP A 91 -15.52 -2.48 -9.43
C TRP A 91 -14.11 -3.09 -9.43
N PRO A 92 -13.60 -3.61 -10.57
CA PRO A 92 -14.17 -3.54 -11.92
C PRO A 92 -15.24 -4.61 -12.23
N SER A 93 -15.28 -5.67 -11.46
CA SER A 93 -16.36 -6.65 -11.44
C SER A 93 -16.43 -7.28 -10.04
N GLU A 94 -17.54 -7.93 -9.69
CA GLU A 94 -17.64 -8.62 -8.39
C GLU A 94 -16.56 -9.69 -8.21
N ALA A 95 -16.28 -10.48 -9.26
CA ALA A 95 -15.27 -11.54 -9.20
C ALA A 95 -13.87 -10.96 -9.00
N GLU A 96 -13.51 -9.90 -9.74
CA GLU A 96 -12.21 -9.27 -9.62
C GLU A 96 -12.05 -8.57 -8.26
N ALA A 97 -13.07 -7.84 -7.79
CA ALA A 97 -13.04 -7.18 -6.49
C ALA A 97 -12.90 -8.20 -5.34
N ARG A 98 -13.54 -9.37 -5.45
CA ARG A 98 -13.38 -10.47 -4.48
C ARG A 98 -11.96 -11.00 -4.47
N SER A 99 -11.39 -11.28 -5.64
CA SER A 99 -10.00 -11.71 -5.78
C SER A 99 -9.03 -10.67 -5.21
N MET A 100 -9.26 -9.38 -5.46
CA MET A 100 -8.48 -8.27 -4.89
C MET A 100 -8.55 -8.23 -3.36
N ALA A 101 -9.73 -8.44 -2.77
CA ALA A 101 -9.91 -8.44 -1.32
C ALA A 101 -9.23 -9.66 -0.66
N ILE A 102 -9.39 -10.85 -1.23
CA ILE A 102 -8.77 -12.08 -0.74
C ILE A 102 -7.25 -12.00 -0.83
N ARG A 103 -6.73 -11.47 -1.94
CA ARG A 103 -5.30 -11.26 -2.11
C ARG A 103 -4.73 -10.29 -1.08
N ASP A 104 -5.43 -9.17 -0.84
CA ASP A 104 -5.02 -8.20 0.16
C ASP A 104 -4.99 -8.81 1.57
N ILE A 105 -5.97 -9.67 1.92
CA ILE A 105 -5.97 -10.44 3.18
C ILE A 105 -4.70 -11.30 3.26
N ILE A 106 -4.44 -12.13 2.25
CA ILE A 106 -3.34 -13.12 2.28
C ILE A 106 -1.98 -12.45 2.39
N ILE A 107 -1.71 -11.44 1.56
CA ILE A 107 -0.42 -10.75 1.60
C ILE A 107 -0.30 -9.93 2.89
N SER A 108 -1.37 -9.30 3.38
CA SER A 108 -1.35 -8.62 4.69
C SER A 108 -1.06 -9.59 5.84
N MET A 109 -1.57 -10.81 5.79
CA MET A 109 -1.24 -11.87 6.76
C MET A 109 0.25 -12.25 6.69
N GLN A 110 0.79 -12.45 5.49
CA GLN A 110 2.20 -12.74 5.28
C GLN A 110 3.12 -11.62 5.77
N MET A 111 2.68 -10.37 5.63
CA MET A 111 3.41 -9.18 6.06
C MET A 111 3.21 -8.81 7.54
N SER A 112 2.36 -9.53 8.28
CA SER A 112 1.94 -9.18 9.65
C SER A 112 3.08 -9.09 10.66
N THR A 113 4.20 -9.80 10.43
CA THR A 113 5.40 -9.75 11.28
C THR A 113 6.34 -8.59 10.93
N HIS A 114 6.17 -7.97 9.77
CA HIS A 114 7.03 -6.86 9.34
C HIS A 114 6.58 -5.55 10.00
N LYS A 115 7.46 -4.95 10.81
CA LYS A 115 7.17 -3.73 11.60
C LYS A 115 6.71 -2.50 10.78
N ASN A 116 7.03 -2.48 9.49
CA ASN A 116 6.67 -1.41 8.55
C ASN A 116 5.57 -1.81 7.56
N ALA A 117 4.77 -2.84 7.87
CA ALA A 117 3.51 -3.14 7.20
C ALA A 117 2.33 -2.75 8.10
N LEU A 118 1.20 -2.36 7.51
CA LEU A 118 -0.03 -2.06 8.24
C LEU A 118 -0.64 -3.37 8.73
N LYS A 119 -0.74 -3.49 10.05
CA LYS A 119 -1.12 -4.75 10.68
C LYS A 119 -2.58 -5.08 10.43
N LEU A 120 -2.82 -6.24 9.82
CA LEU A 120 -4.13 -6.85 9.70
C LEU A 120 -4.54 -7.42 11.06
N SER A 121 -5.66 -6.93 11.60
CA SER A 121 -6.28 -7.46 12.81
C SER A 121 -7.20 -8.65 12.48
N GLY A 122 -7.87 -8.60 11.32
CA GLY A 122 -8.71 -9.67 10.84
C GLY A 122 -9.51 -9.29 9.61
N CYS A 123 -10.53 -10.08 9.28
CA CYS A 123 -11.41 -9.83 8.15
C CYS A 123 -12.86 -10.21 8.45
N CYS A 124 -13.79 -9.68 7.67
CA CYS A 124 -15.19 -10.09 7.65
C CYS A 124 -15.50 -10.71 6.29
N LEU A 125 -16.04 -11.94 6.30
CA LEU A 125 -16.38 -12.71 5.10
C LEU A 125 -17.89 -12.77 4.85
N GLU A 126 -18.69 -12.21 5.76
CA GLU A 126 -20.16 -12.22 5.74
C GLU A 126 -20.78 -11.24 4.73
N PHE A 127 -20.02 -10.22 4.31
CA PHE A 127 -20.44 -9.31 3.26
C PHE A 127 -20.33 -9.94 1.86
N SER A 128 -21.05 -9.37 0.90
CA SER A 128 -20.99 -9.79 -0.51
C SER A 128 -19.56 -9.80 -1.06
N LEU A 129 -18.70 -8.90 -0.60
CA LEU A 129 -17.25 -8.87 -0.82
C LEU A 129 -16.55 -8.81 0.54
N PRO A 130 -15.40 -9.49 0.74
CA PRO A 130 -14.68 -9.44 2.00
C PRO A 130 -14.30 -8.01 2.41
N ALA A 131 -14.31 -7.75 3.72
CA ALA A 131 -13.79 -6.51 4.30
C ALA A 131 -12.58 -6.82 5.19
N LEU A 132 -11.56 -5.96 5.15
CA LEU A 132 -10.37 -6.10 5.99
C LEU A 132 -10.48 -5.16 7.19
N VAL A 133 -9.95 -5.60 8.32
CA VAL A 133 -9.87 -4.82 9.55
C VAL A 133 -8.41 -4.69 9.94
N HIS A 134 -7.89 -3.47 9.90
CA HIS A 134 -6.54 -3.13 10.29
C HIS A 134 -6.52 -2.41 11.63
N GLU A 135 -5.39 -2.51 12.34
CA GLU A 135 -5.12 -1.61 13.46
C GLU A 135 -5.03 -0.16 12.96
N ASP A 136 -5.53 0.79 13.74
CA ASP A 136 -5.48 2.20 13.36
C ASP A 136 -4.04 2.73 13.34
N ALA A 137 -3.68 3.36 12.24
CA ALA A 137 -2.45 4.12 12.13
C ALA A 137 -2.82 5.59 12.35
N ALA A 138 -2.65 6.04 13.59
CA ALA A 138 -3.22 7.26 14.15
C ALA A 138 -3.12 8.52 13.27
N LYS A 139 -2.02 8.71 12.52
CA LYS A 139 -1.84 9.89 11.66
C LYS A 139 -2.45 9.75 10.27
N GLY A 140 -2.90 8.56 9.89
CA GLY A 140 -3.52 8.27 8.60
C GLY A 140 -2.53 7.97 7.49
N ALA A 141 -3.07 7.84 6.28
CA ALA A 141 -2.29 7.64 5.05
C ALA A 141 -1.65 8.95 4.58
N LEU A 142 -0.52 8.84 3.88
CA LEU A 142 0.05 9.98 3.16
C LEU A 142 -0.90 10.42 2.04
N ASP A 143 -0.92 11.72 1.77
CA ASP A 143 -1.64 12.29 0.66
C ASP A 143 -0.86 12.15 -0.66
N CYS A 144 -1.45 12.60 -1.78
CA CYS A 144 -0.80 12.49 -3.09
C CYS A 144 0.46 13.36 -3.27
N HIS A 145 0.76 14.24 -2.33
CA HIS A 145 1.95 15.09 -2.27
C HIS A 145 3.05 14.50 -1.37
N GLY A 146 2.77 13.36 -0.71
CA GLY A 146 3.70 12.72 0.24
C GLY A 146 3.69 13.34 1.65
N GLY A 147 2.67 14.15 1.97
CA GLY A 147 2.45 14.77 3.28
C GLY A 147 1.29 14.12 4.04
N LEU A 148 0.79 14.81 5.08
CA LEU A 148 -0.41 14.40 5.83
C LEU A 148 -1.53 15.45 5.67
N GLY A 149 -2.65 15.04 5.08
CA GLY A 149 -3.76 15.95 4.76
C GLY A 149 -3.36 17.07 3.81
N ASP A 150 -4.29 18.00 3.52
CA ASP A 150 -4.14 18.95 2.40
C ASP A 150 -3.03 20.03 2.57
N THR A 151 -2.29 20.09 3.68
CA THR A 151 -1.39 21.23 3.95
C THR A 151 -0.11 20.95 4.75
N ARG A 152 0.14 19.75 5.26
CA ARG A 152 1.33 19.50 6.11
C ARG A 152 2.44 18.77 5.36
N SER A 153 3.34 19.58 4.80
CA SER A 153 4.67 19.14 4.35
C SER A 153 5.41 18.46 5.51
N LEU A 154 5.88 17.24 5.29
CA LEU A 154 6.68 16.51 6.29
C LEU A 154 8.12 17.03 6.28
N PRO A 155 8.79 17.15 7.45
CA PRO A 155 10.21 17.49 7.52
C PRO A 155 11.07 16.52 6.71
N TRP A 156 12.17 17.01 6.13
CA TRP A 156 13.05 16.21 5.27
C TRP A 156 13.50 14.90 5.94
N LYS A 157 13.94 14.98 7.20
CA LYS A 157 14.33 13.81 7.99
C LYS A 157 13.24 12.76 8.10
N THR A 158 11.98 13.18 8.18
CA THR A 158 10.82 12.27 8.25
C THR A 158 10.57 11.62 6.90
N ARG A 159 10.67 12.36 5.79
CA ARG A 159 10.53 11.80 4.44
C ARG A 159 11.61 10.76 4.14
N LEU A 160 12.86 11.05 4.51
CA LEU A 160 13.98 10.12 4.38
C LEU A 160 13.77 8.85 5.22
N LEU A 161 13.35 8.99 6.48
CA LEU A 161 12.98 7.86 7.34
C LEU A 161 11.89 7.00 6.68
N ILE A 162 10.84 7.64 6.15
CA ILE A 162 9.74 6.95 5.49
C ILE A 162 10.25 6.14 4.29
N ALA A 163 11.03 6.78 3.41
CA ALA A 163 11.64 6.12 2.25
C ALA A 163 12.46 4.90 2.65
N THR A 164 13.35 5.03 3.64
CA THR A 164 14.21 3.95 4.12
C THR A 164 13.39 2.76 4.64
N LYS A 165 12.36 3.01 5.45
CA LYS A 165 11.55 1.94 6.04
C LYS A 165 10.63 1.27 5.01
N VAL A 166 10.09 2.02 4.05
CA VAL A 166 9.29 1.47 2.95
C VAL A 166 10.17 0.64 2.01
N ALA A 167 11.41 1.07 1.75
CA ALA A 167 12.37 0.27 0.97
C ALA A 167 12.64 -1.09 1.62
N HIS A 168 12.80 -1.13 2.95
CA HIS A 168 12.92 -2.39 3.68
C HIS A 168 11.67 -3.28 3.56
N ALA A 169 10.46 -2.71 3.65
CA ALA A 169 9.23 -3.48 3.50
C ALA A 169 9.09 -4.10 2.09
N LEU A 170 9.47 -3.37 1.04
CA LEU A 170 9.49 -3.88 -0.33
C LEU A 170 10.59 -4.93 -0.54
N ALA A 171 11.79 -4.69 -0.02
CA ALA A 171 12.86 -5.68 -0.06
C ALA A 171 12.44 -6.98 0.63
N TYR A 172 11.72 -6.90 1.74
CA TYR A 172 11.15 -8.05 2.44
C TYR A 172 10.17 -8.83 1.55
N LEU A 173 9.23 -8.15 0.90
CA LEU A 173 8.30 -8.75 -0.08
C LEU A 173 9.02 -9.48 -1.22
N HIS A 174 10.12 -8.91 -1.72
CA HIS A 174 10.88 -9.47 -2.84
C HIS A 174 11.76 -10.66 -2.46
N THR A 175 12.22 -10.75 -1.21
CA THR A 175 13.33 -11.64 -0.84
C THR A 175 13.06 -12.63 0.27
N THR A 176 12.07 -12.40 1.14
CA THR A 176 11.89 -13.24 2.34
C THR A 176 10.93 -14.41 2.12
N PHE A 177 10.00 -14.28 1.18
CA PHE A 177 9.09 -15.36 0.84
C PHE A 177 9.74 -16.34 -0.14
N PRO A 178 9.28 -17.62 -0.20
CA PRO A 178 9.80 -18.60 -1.16
C PRO A 178 9.71 -18.15 -2.62
N ARG A 179 8.81 -17.20 -2.90
CA ARG A 179 8.57 -16.59 -4.19
C ARG A 179 8.46 -15.07 -3.99
N PRO A 180 9.11 -14.23 -4.83
CA PRO A 180 8.96 -12.79 -4.76
C PRO A 180 7.49 -12.36 -4.88
N VAL A 181 7.06 -11.47 -3.99
CA VAL A 181 5.75 -10.81 -4.06
C VAL A 181 5.96 -9.39 -4.54
N ILE A 182 5.36 -9.02 -5.68
CA ILE A 182 5.45 -7.69 -6.26
C ILE A 182 4.22 -6.89 -5.84
N HIS A 183 4.40 -5.71 -5.24
CA HIS A 183 3.31 -4.88 -4.74
C HIS A 183 2.46 -4.30 -5.89
N ARG A 184 3.10 -3.85 -6.96
CA ARG A 184 2.53 -3.37 -8.25
C ARG A 184 1.72 -2.07 -8.23
N ASP A 185 1.32 -1.57 -7.05
CA ASP A 185 0.58 -0.32 -6.88
C ASP A 185 1.13 0.55 -5.73
N LEU A 186 2.45 0.67 -5.65
CA LEU A 186 3.09 1.52 -4.66
C LEU A 186 2.87 3.01 -5.00
N LYS A 187 2.24 3.72 -4.08
CA LYS A 187 1.98 5.17 -4.14
C LYS A 187 1.89 5.73 -2.70
N PRO A 188 1.96 7.06 -2.50
CA PRO A 188 1.87 7.65 -1.17
C PRO A 188 0.68 7.17 -0.34
N THR A 189 -0.52 7.07 -0.93
CA THR A 189 -1.73 6.66 -0.22
C THR A 189 -1.74 5.20 0.25
N CYS A 190 -0.76 4.39 -0.16
CA CYS A 190 -0.52 3.04 0.37
C CYS A 190 0.33 3.05 1.66
N ILE A 191 0.82 4.21 2.11
CA ILE A 191 1.72 4.35 3.26
C ILE A 191 0.99 5.09 4.37
N PHE A 192 0.73 4.41 5.48
CA PHE A 192 0.18 4.99 6.70
C PHE A 192 1.28 5.38 7.68
N LEU A 193 1.03 6.38 8.51
CA LEU A 193 1.93 6.76 9.60
C LEU A 193 1.28 6.47 10.97
N ASP A 194 2.04 5.80 11.83
CA ASP A 194 1.68 5.66 13.24
C ASP A 194 1.99 6.94 14.05
N ASP A 195 1.70 6.92 15.35
CA ASP A 195 1.93 8.06 16.26
C ASP A 195 3.37 8.57 16.27
N ASN A 196 4.34 7.69 15.97
CA ASN A 196 5.77 7.98 15.95
C ASN A 196 6.29 8.33 14.55
N TYR A 197 5.41 8.61 13.58
CA TYR A 197 5.76 8.83 12.17
C TYR A 197 6.46 7.60 11.53
N SER A 198 6.28 6.39 12.08
CA SER A 198 6.79 5.17 11.46
C SER A 198 5.85 4.76 10.32
N PRO A 199 6.37 4.50 9.12
CA PRO A 199 5.51 4.12 8.00
C PRO A 199 5.05 2.66 8.11
N LYS A 200 3.84 2.45 7.60
CA LYS A 200 3.12 1.18 7.50
C LYS A 200 2.63 1.02 6.06
N LEU A 201 3.31 0.17 5.30
CA LEU A 201 2.94 -0.19 3.93
C LEU A 201 1.64 -1.01 3.93
N SER A 202 0.74 -0.72 3.01
CA SER A 202 -0.61 -1.30 2.92
C SER A 202 -1.05 -1.44 1.47
N ASN A 203 -2.27 -1.96 1.26
CA ASN A 203 -2.92 -2.08 -0.05
C ASN A 203 -2.22 -3.07 -1.00
N PHE A 204 -2.24 -4.36 -0.62
CA PHE A 204 -1.66 -5.45 -1.40
C PHE A 204 -2.65 -6.09 -2.39
N SER A 205 -3.77 -5.40 -2.67
CA SER A 205 -4.88 -5.93 -3.47
C SER A 205 -4.52 -6.23 -4.93
N LEU A 206 -3.50 -5.53 -5.45
CA LEU A 206 -2.96 -5.74 -6.80
C LEU A 206 -1.63 -6.50 -6.80
N SER A 207 -1.16 -6.96 -5.63
CA SER A 207 0.11 -7.67 -5.55
C SER A 207 0.10 -8.95 -6.36
N ILE A 208 1.25 -9.47 -6.74
CA ILE A 208 1.34 -10.72 -7.50
C ILE A 208 2.62 -11.46 -7.13
N THR A 209 2.53 -12.78 -7.05
CA THR A 209 3.66 -13.63 -6.72
C THR A 209 4.29 -14.19 -7.99
N ILE A 210 5.60 -14.08 -8.14
CA ILE A 210 6.32 -14.67 -9.26
C ILE A 210 6.30 -16.21 -9.12
N PRO A 211 5.85 -16.98 -10.13
CA PRO A 211 5.82 -18.44 -10.04
C PRO A 211 7.22 -19.05 -9.90
N PRO A 212 7.33 -20.28 -9.35
CA PRO A 212 8.60 -20.97 -9.24
C PRO A 212 9.31 -21.10 -10.59
N LYS A 213 10.63 -20.92 -10.60
CA LYS A 213 11.50 -21.04 -11.80
C LYS A 213 11.19 -20.02 -12.91
N GLN A 214 10.42 -18.98 -12.61
CA GLN A 214 10.18 -17.86 -13.52
C GLN A 214 10.85 -16.59 -12.98
N PHE A 215 11.16 -15.66 -13.88
CA PHE A 215 11.75 -14.35 -13.56
C PHE A 215 10.75 -13.20 -13.72
N HIS A 216 9.56 -13.49 -14.24
CA HIS A 216 8.51 -12.51 -14.46
C HIS A 216 7.13 -13.18 -14.40
N VAL A 217 6.09 -12.35 -14.34
CA VAL A 217 4.69 -12.76 -14.52
C VAL A 217 4.09 -11.94 -15.65
N GLU A 218 3.34 -12.57 -16.53
CA GLU A 218 2.52 -11.87 -17.52
C GLU A 218 1.11 -11.66 -16.96
N ASP A 219 0.66 -10.40 -16.90
CA ASP A 219 -0.70 -10.06 -16.46
C ASP A 219 -1.14 -8.70 -17.04
N VAL A 220 -2.46 -8.51 -17.19
CA VAL A 220 -3.07 -7.28 -17.73
C VAL A 220 -2.60 -6.04 -16.97
N VAL A 221 -2.41 -4.90 -17.63
CA VAL A 221 -1.88 -3.70 -16.96
C VAL A 221 -2.83 -3.22 -15.86
N LYS A 222 -2.36 -3.26 -14.60
CA LYS A 222 -3.04 -2.70 -13.42
C LYS A 222 -2.06 -1.82 -12.63
N GLY A 223 -2.59 -0.84 -11.91
CA GLY A 223 -1.81 0.09 -11.08
C GLY A 223 -2.22 1.54 -11.29
N THR A 224 -1.63 2.43 -10.51
CA THR A 224 -1.95 3.84 -10.54
C THR A 224 -1.15 4.59 -11.59
N TYR A 225 -1.86 5.29 -12.47
CA TYR A 225 -1.26 6.16 -13.49
C TYR A 225 -0.19 7.08 -12.88
N ARG A 226 0.95 7.22 -13.60
CA ARG A 226 2.21 7.89 -13.20
C ARG A 226 3.11 7.14 -12.23
N TYR A 227 2.62 6.13 -11.51
CA TYR A 227 3.45 5.27 -10.67
C TYR A 227 3.77 3.94 -11.36
N THR A 228 2.91 3.49 -12.28
CA THR A 228 3.10 2.24 -13.03
C THR A 228 4.34 2.29 -13.92
N ASP A 229 5.18 1.25 -13.83
CA ASP A 229 6.39 1.06 -14.65
C ASP A 229 6.08 1.11 -16.15
N PRO A 230 6.66 2.04 -16.93
CA PRO A 230 6.42 2.15 -18.37
C PRO A 230 6.85 0.88 -19.12
N THR A 231 7.89 0.18 -18.66
CA THR A 231 8.30 -1.10 -19.27
C THR A 231 7.23 -2.16 -19.04
N TYR A 232 6.56 -2.15 -17.89
CA TYR A 232 5.44 -3.07 -17.62
C TYR A 232 4.22 -2.71 -18.48
N ILE A 233 3.91 -1.42 -18.62
CA ILE A 233 2.85 -0.97 -19.52
C ILE A 233 3.10 -1.46 -20.96
N ALA A 234 4.35 -1.39 -21.42
CA ALA A 234 4.72 -1.77 -22.78
C ALA A 234 4.84 -3.29 -23.00
N THR A 235 5.29 -4.05 -22.00
CA THR A 235 5.64 -5.48 -22.17
C THR A 235 4.68 -6.44 -21.49
N VAL A 236 3.74 -5.96 -20.66
CA VAL A 236 2.87 -6.75 -19.76
C VAL A 236 3.59 -7.70 -18.79
N TYR A 237 4.93 -7.68 -18.77
CA TYR A 237 5.73 -8.47 -17.86
C TYR A 237 6.00 -7.72 -16.55
N ILE A 238 5.72 -8.36 -15.44
CA ILE A 238 5.91 -7.87 -14.09
C ILE A 238 7.15 -8.55 -13.50
N THR A 239 8.05 -7.76 -12.94
CA THR A 239 9.21 -8.25 -12.17
C THR A 239 9.36 -7.42 -10.89
N GLU A 240 10.31 -7.76 -10.04
CA GLU A 240 10.72 -6.94 -8.89
C GLU A 240 11.04 -5.50 -9.30
N LYS A 241 11.56 -5.30 -10.52
CA LYS A 241 11.90 -3.99 -11.08
C LYS A 241 10.68 -3.12 -11.36
N THR A 242 9.47 -3.69 -11.41
CA THR A 242 8.22 -2.94 -11.50
C THR A 242 8.00 -2.11 -10.23
N ASP A 243 8.19 -2.70 -9.05
CA ASP A 243 8.11 -1.97 -7.78
C ASP A 243 9.26 -0.97 -7.61
N VAL A 244 10.47 -1.30 -8.08
CA VAL A 244 11.62 -0.38 -8.02
C VAL A 244 11.32 0.92 -8.75
N TYR A 245 10.67 0.85 -9.92
CA TYR A 245 10.25 2.05 -10.64
C TYR A 245 9.26 2.88 -9.84
N SER A 246 8.18 2.25 -9.35
CA SER A 246 7.16 2.96 -8.55
C SER A 246 7.76 3.56 -7.28
N PHE A 247 8.75 2.89 -6.66
CA PHE A 247 9.51 3.41 -5.54
C PHE A 247 10.36 4.62 -5.91
N GLY A 248 11.03 4.60 -7.07
CA GLY A 248 11.74 5.77 -7.60
C GLY A 248 10.81 6.98 -7.78
N VAL A 249 9.60 6.77 -8.29
CA VAL A 249 8.58 7.83 -8.40
C VAL A 249 8.15 8.34 -7.01
N LEU A 250 7.99 7.46 -6.03
CA LEU A 250 7.70 7.85 -4.64
C LEU A 250 8.82 8.72 -4.05
N LEU A 251 10.10 8.41 -4.30
CA LEU A 251 11.23 9.24 -3.88
C LEU A 251 11.15 10.64 -4.51
N LEU A 252 10.82 10.73 -5.80
CA LEU A 252 10.63 12.03 -6.47
C LEU A 252 9.48 12.84 -5.84
N VAL A 253 8.36 12.19 -5.48
CA VAL A 253 7.26 12.85 -4.74
C VAL A 253 7.76 13.40 -3.40
N PHE A 254 8.57 12.63 -2.66
CA PHE A 254 9.16 13.10 -1.40
C PHE A 254 10.17 14.23 -1.58
N LEU A 255 10.88 14.30 -2.69
CA LEU A 255 11.75 15.45 -2.96
C LEU A 255 10.93 16.70 -3.29
N MET A 256 9.96 16.60 -4.20
CA MET A 256 9.23 17.77 -4.69
C MET A 256 8.15 18.27 -3.71
N GLY A 257 7.66 17.41 -2.81
CA GLY A 257 6.53 17.74 -1.92
C GLY A 257 5.23 18.03 -2.67
N GLN A 258 5.09 17.48 -3.88
CA GLN A 258 3.91 17.68 -4.72
C GLN A 258 3.57 16.43 -5.53
N LYS A 259 2.33 16.37 -6.01
CA LYS A 259 1.85 15.28 -6.86
C LYS A 259 2.65 15.23 -8.17
N ILE A 260 3.24 14.08 -8.47
CA ILE A 260 3.98 13.87 -9.73
C ILE A 260 3.07 14.14 -10.93
N ARG A 261 3.53 14.98 -11.86
CA ARG A 261 2.84 15.28 -13.13
C ARG A 261 3.46 14.53 -14.30
N VAL A 262 4.76 14.66 -14.46
CA VAL A 262 5.60 13.98 -15.45
C VAL A 262 6.92 13.65 -14.77
N VAL A 263 7.46 12.46 -15.02
CA VAL A 263 8.85 12.14 -14.65
C VAL A 263 9.72 12.65 -15.79
N ASP A 264 10.23 13.88 -15.66
CA ASP A 264 11.21 14.41 -16.60
C ASP A 264 12.58 13.81 -16.27
N LYS A 265 13.05 12.92 -17.15
CA LYS A 265 14.35 12.23 -17.07
C LYS A 265 15.48 13.00 -17.76
N SER A 266 15.13 14.05 -18.51
CA SER A 266 16.07 14.90 -19.25
C SER A 266 16.65 16.01 -18.38
N ALA A 267 16.09 16.23 -17.19
CA ALA A 267 16.74 17.00 -16.14
C ALA A 267 17.98 16.25 -15.66
N VAL A 268 19.05 16.44 -16.40
CA VAL A 268 20.40 16.35 -15.89
C VAL A 268 20.45 17.19 -14.62
N VAL A 269 21.20 16.68 -13.65
CA VAL A 269 21.40 17.09 -12.26
C VAL A 269 21.96 18.54 -12.11
N GLU A 270 21.64 19.45 -13.02
CA GLU A 270 22.18 20.82 -13.06
C GLU A 270 21.40 21.79 -12.16
N ASP A 271 20.11 21.54 -11.88
CA ASP A 271 19.34 22.38 -10.96
C ASP A 271 18.48 21.58 -9.97
N LEU A 272 19.11 21.15 -8.87
CA LEU A 272 18.46 20.51 -7.72
C LEU A 272 17.32 21.37 -7.15
N THR A 273 17.39 22.70 -7.26
CA THR A 273 16.40 23.61 -6.66
C THR A 273 15.07 23.59 -7.39
N SER A 274 15.07 23.24 -8.68
CA SER A 274 13.85 23.06 -9.47
C SER A 274 13.05 21.80 -9.10
N TYR A 275 13.69 20.82 -8.46
CA TYR A 275 13.10 19.52 -8.09
C TYR A 275 12.75 19.38 -6.61
N VAL A 276 13.30 20.22 -5.74
CA VAL A 276 13.16 20.05 -4.29
C VAL A 276 12.11 21.01 -3.73
N ASP A 277 11.24 20.49 -2.86
CA ASP A 277 10.26 21.26 -2.10
C ASP A 277 10.95 22.48 -1.44
N ALA A 278 10.44 23.68 -1.70
CA ALA A 278 10.98 24.90 -1.13
C ALA A 278 11.04 24.87 0.41
N ASN A 279 10.16 24.10 1.06
CA ASN A 279 10.20 23.90 2.50
C ASN A 279 11.42 23.09 2.94
N ILE A 280 11.82 22.07 2.16
CA ILE A 280 13.04 21.30 2.41
C ILE A 280 14.26 22.20 2.26
N LEU A 281 14.33 23.00 1.19
CA LEU A 281 15.45 23.94 0.98
C LEU A 281 15.54 24.97 2.11
N ARG A 282 14.40 25.48 2.59
CA ARG A 282 14.33 26.40 3.73
C ARG A 282 14.69 25.74 5.07
N GLU A 283 14.29 24.49 5.27
CA GLU A 283 14.62 23.68 6.46
C GLU A 283 16.13 23.45 6.56
N LEU A 284 16.75 23.04 5.44
CA LEU A 284 18.14 22.62 5.40
C LEU A 284 19.14 23.77 5.23
N ARG A 285 18.70 24.96 4.79
CA ARG A 285 19.56 26.13 4.54
C ARG A 285 20.71 25.78 3.56
N ALA A 286 21.77 26.59 3.51
CA ALA A 286 22.98 26.33 2.73
C ALA A 286 23.91 25.29 3.41
N ASP A 287 23.35 24.25 4.03
CA ASP A 287 24.13 23.13 4.55
C ASP A 287 24.60 22.26 3.38
N GLU A 288 25.89 22.32 3.07
CA GLU A 288 26.50 21.54 1.98
C GLU A 288 26.27 20.03 2.14
N GLN A 289 26.22 19.52 3.37
CA GLN A 289 26.03 18.11 3.64
C GLN A 289 24.58 17.68 3.40
N ALA A 290 23.64 18.55 3.76
CA ALA A 290 22.23 18.36 3.42
C ALA A 290 22.01 18.42 1.90
N GLN A 291 22.71 19.31 1.19
CA GLN A 291 22.66 19.37 -0.28
C GLN A 291 23.22 18.09 -0.91
N GLN A 292 24.35 17.57 -0.42
CA GLN A 292 24.89 16.27 -0.88
C GLN A 292 23.91 15.12 -0.61
N GLN A 293 23.22 15.13 0.53
CA GLN A 293 22.20 14.14 0.86
C GLN A 293 21.01 14.18 -0.11
N LEU A 294 20.50 15.38 -0.42
CA LEU A 294 19.45 15.57 -1.42
C LEU A 294 19.89 15.13 -2.81
N GLN A 295 21.12 15.44 -3.21
CA GLN A 295 21.67 15.05 -4.50
C GLN A 295 21.81 13.53 -4.62
N ALA A 296 22.30 12.85 -3.57
CA ALA A 296 22.37 11.40 -3.52
C ALA A 296 20.98 10.75 -3.58
N PHE A 297 20.01 11.32 -2.87
CA PHE A 297 18.62 10.84 -2.87
C PHE A 297 17.96 11.02 -4.25
N LEU A 298 18.18 12.16 -4.92
CA LEU A 298 17.72 12.40 -6.30
C LEU A 298 18.38 11.43 -7.27
N ALA A 299 19.69 11.24 -7.19
CA ALA A 299 20.42 10.30 -8.04
C ALA A 299 19.86 8.87 -7.89
N LEU A 300 19.59 8.43 -6.67
CA LEU A 300 18.97 7.13 -6.41
C LEU A 300 17.55 7.04 -6.99
N ALA A 301 16.74 8.09 -6.84
CA ALA A 301 15.40 8.15 -7.41
C ALA A 301 15.42 8.02 -8.94
N LEU A 302 16.30 8.78 -9.61
CA LEU A 302 16.48 8.72 -11.06
C LEU A 302 16.99 7.35 -11.52
N LEU A 303 17.93 6.74 -10.78
CA LEU A 303 18.41 5.40 -11.05
C LEU A 303 17.29 4.34 -10.96
N CYS A 304 16.39 4.46 -9.98
CA CYS A 304 15.24 3.57 -9.85
C CYS A 304 14.23 3.73 -11.01
N THR A 305 14.15 4.90 -11.64
CA THR A 305 13.20 5.21 -12.73
C THR A 305 13.75 5.03 -14.15
N GLN A 306 14.94 4.42 -14.29
CA GLN A 306 15.54 4.12 -15.60
C GLN A 306 14.62 3.27 -16.49
N ASP A 307 14.59 3.50 -17.80
CA ASP A 307 13.76 2.69 -18.72
C ASP A 307 14.28 1.25 -18.84
N GLY A 308 15.60 1.07 -18.81
CA GLY A 308 16.23 -0.24 -18.74
C GLY A 308 16.03 -0.89 -17.38
N ARG A 309 15.25 -1.97 -17.32
CA ARG A 309 15.03 -2.75 -16.09
C ARG A 309 16.32 -3.25 -15.46
N GLU A 310 17.30 -3.62 -16.28
CA GLU A 310 18.60 -4.12 -15.80
C GLU A 310 19.43 -3.03 -15.14
N SER A 311 19.24 -1.78 -15.52
CA SER A 311 19.92 -0.62 -14.92
C SER A 311 19.38 -0.27 -13.53
N ARG A 312 18.14 -0.67 -13.23
CA ARG A 312 17.53 -0.42 -11.92
C ARG A 312 18.14 -1.34 -10.86
N PRO A 313 18.52 -0.84 -9.68
CA PRO A 313 18.98 -1.68 -8.57
C PRO A 313 17.85 -2.61 -8.06
N CYS A 314 18.20 -3.62 -7.27
CA CYS A 314 17.19 -4.36 -6.51
C CYS A 314 16.79 -3.58 -5.24
N MET A 315 15.59 -3.82 -4.69
CA MET A 315 15.13 -3.08 -3.49
C MET A 315 16.03 -3.25 -2.27
N THR A 316 16.75 -4.38 -2.16
CA THR A 316 17.76 -4.59 -1.12
C THR A 316 18.91 -3.58 -1.22
N ASP A 317 19.37 -3.27 -2.43
CA ASP A 317 20.45 -2.30 -2.64
C ASP A 317 19.95 -0.86 -2.50
N VAL A 318 18.73 -0.58 -2.98
CA VAL A 318 18.06 0.70 -2.73
C VAL A 318 17.94 0.99 -1.23
N ALA A 319 17.52 0.00 -0.44
CA ALA A 319 17.43 0.12 1.00
C ALA A 319 18.79 0.40 1.68
N LYS A 320 19.85 -0.33 1.28
CA LYS A 320 21.21 -0.09 1.80
C LYS A 320 21.69 1.32 1.48
N GLU A 321 21.43 1.78 0.27
CA GLU A 321 21.83 3.12 -0.16
C GLU A 321 21.07 4.21 0.60
N LEU A 322 19.77 4.05 0.83
CA LEU A 322 19.00 4.97 1.67
C LEU A 322 19.50 5.02 3.12
N VAL A 323 19.94 3.89 3.70
CA VAL A 323 20.57 3.87 5.03
C VAL A 323 21.91 4.62 5.01
N ARG A 324 22.70 4.50 3.93
CA ARG A 324 23.95 5.25 3.76
C ARG A 324 23.68 6.75 3.68
N ILE A 325 22.69 7.15 2.89
CA ILE A 325 22.23 8.54 2.76
C ILE A 325 21.72 9.07 4.11
N GLU A 326 20.92 8.31 4.85
CA GLU A 326 20.41 8.72 6.18
C GLU A 326 21.54 8.92 7.21
N LYS A 327 22.54 8.04 7.21
CA LYS A 327 23.65 8.07 8.17
C LYS A 327 24.71 9.10 7.87
N SER A 328 24.77 9.65 6.64
CA SER A 328 25.80 10.62 6.28
C SER A 328 25.80 11.89 7.15
N ILE A 329 24.77 12.13 7.97
CA ILE A 329 24.66 13.27 8.89
C ILE A 329 24.96 12.91 10.36
N LEU A 330 24.95 11.63 10.75
CA LEU A 330 25.10 11.21 12.17
C LEU A 330 26.55 11.15 12.69
N HIS A 331 27.51 11.72 11.96
CA HIS A 331 28.94 11.69 12.31
C HIS A 331 29.55 13.08 12.54
N CYS A 332 28.75 14.05 12.97
CA CYS A 332 29.23 15.30 13.57
C CYS A 332 28.93 15.30 15.07
#